data_AF-A0A8E5HWJ3-F1
#
_entry.id   AF-A0A8E5HWJ3-F1
#
_cell.length_a   1.000
_cell.length_b   1.000
_cell.length_c   1.000
_cell.angle_alpha   90.00
_cell.angle_beta   90.00
_cell.angle_gamma   90.00
#
_symmetry.space_group_name_H-M   'P 1'
#
loop_
_entity.id
_entity.type
_entity.pdbx_description
1 polymer ?
#
loop_
_entity_poly.entity_id
_entity_poly.type
_entity_poly.pdbx_seq_one_letter_code
_entity_poly.pdbx_strand_id
1 'polypeptide(L)'
;MSWLITSAQTPQKFPFLLRTTGTPSSRVCFLRFPLSSCVGDAASPGNSNEKVNCEAATYAWLQENCPLVPIPKLYGFGLSTDPRVSAVARTRLADLDIGYVLIQTITSGEMLPESWDEKRDDVRLQQNLQRDLASIILSLASIRQPRIGSFRLDGKGYRHLDNRPLNLEAFDDRRLHQPNAVESRDDAWYQMSSLAAAEIVFPQLFQKKLVNGPFALCLTHLHRSNIFVDDNWNPPYWLSGKLVDEIEPAEDAPVHAKFLQRLRDEEQIQNHTRNAEPLSSTMQEAWIYGSFWVTLAVMDPVGFTSVFYDRILPEHFSFSPEELTKADYHFFARFWRRDISSIIDKKQHDRSEYSEEGLC
;
A
#
# COMPACT_ATOMS: atom_id res chain seq x y z
N MET A 1 29.61 -2.68 -8.05
CA MET A 1 29.30 -3.85 -7.21
C MET A 1 27.90 -3.68 -6.72
N SER A 2 27.09 -4.71 -6.95
CA SER A 2 25.64 -4.76 -6.81
C SER A 2 25.13 -4.30 -5.44
N TRP A 3 24.19 -3.34 -5.43
CA TRP A 3 23.23 -3.14 -4.36
C TRP A 3 21.84 -3.00 -4.98
N LEU A 4 21.35 -4.11 -5.52
CA LEU A 4 19.91 -4.36 -5.57
C LEU A 4 19.47 -4.54 -4.11
N ILE A 5 18.83 -3.51 -3.54
CA ILE A 5 17.90 -3.70 -2.43
C ILE A 5 16.74 -4.47 -3.05
N THR A 6 16.92 -5.79 -3.12
CA THR A 6 15.88 -6.73 -3.46
C THR A 6 14.77 -6.56 -2.43
N SER A 7 13.56 -6.36 -2.95
CA SER A 7 12.27 -6.41 -2.26
C SER A 7 12.37 -6.86 -0.79
N ALA A 8 12.22 -5.91 0.13
CA ALA A 8 11.87 -6.27 1.49
C ALA A 8 10.57 -7.08 1.43
N GLN A 9 10.74 -8.38 1.66
CA GLN A 9 9.73 -9.33 2.14
C GLN A 9 8.62 -9.71 1.17
N THR A 10 8.91 -10.74 0.37
CA THR A 10 7.92 -11.81 0.22
C THR A 10 7.50 -12.26 1.62
N PRO A 11 6.21 -12.21 2.02
CA PRO A 11 5.77 -13.04 3.14
C PRO A 11 6.22 -14.47 2.81
N GLN A 12 6.71 -15.22 3.80
CA GLN A 12 7.08 -16.61 3.56
C GLN A 12 5.84 -17.37 3.05
N LYS A 13 5.72 -17.53 1.73
CA LYS A 13 4.59 -18.14 1.05
C LYS A 13 4.87 -19.63 1.01
N PHE A 14 4.32 -20.36 1.97
CA PHE A 14 4.42 -21.82 1.94
C PHE A 14 3.18 -22.40 1.25
N PRO A 15 3.33 -23.09 0.11
CA PRO A 15 2.22 -23.85 -0.45
C PRO A 15 1.91 -25.03 0.47
N PHE A 16 0.64 -25.23 0.81
CA PHE A 16 0.21 -26.37 1.60
C PHE A 16 -1.11 -26.93 1.06
N LEU A 17 -1.31 -28.22 1.28
CA LEU A 17 -2.54 -28.91 0.90
C LEU A 17 -3.53 -28.85 2.06
N LEU A 18 -4.66 -28.18 1.85
CA LEU A 18 -5.79 -28.24 2.76
C LEU A 18 -6.71 -29.39 2.34
N ARG A 19 -6.89 -30.37 3.23
CA ARG A 19 -7.95 -31.39 3.12
C ARG A 19 -9.09 -31.02 4.04
N THR A 20 -10.21 -30.57 3.47
CA THR A 20 -11.46 -30.37 4.20
C THR A 20 -12.15 -31.71 4.44
N THR A 21 -12.47 -32.02 5.70
CA THR A 21 -13.22 -33.23 6.05
C THR A 21 -14.61 -33.19 5.41
N GLY A 22 -14.92 -34.15 4.53
CA GLY A 22 -16.23 -34.26 3.87
C GLY A 22 -16.26 -33.92 2.37
N THR A 23 -15.14 -33.50 1.77
CA THR A 23 -15.04 -33.30 0.30
C THR A 23 -13.83 -34.07 -0.27
N PRO A 24 -13.98 -34.82 -1.37
CA PRO A 24 -12.87 -35.61 -1.94
C PRO A 24 -11.76 -34.77 -2.58
N SER A 25 -11.98 -33.48 -2.87
CA SER A 25 -10.95 -32.62 -3.47
C SER A 25 -10.03 -32.03 -2.39
N SER A 26 -8.74 -32.35 -2.45
CA SER A 26 -7.72 -31.56 -1.76
C SER A 26 -7.58 -30.22 -2.49
N ARG A 27 -7.56 -29.10 -1.76
CA ARG A 27 -7.31 -27.77 -2.34
C ARG A 27 -5.88 -27.34 -1.99
N VAL A 28 -5.13 -26.88 -2.98
CA VAL A 28 -3.86 -26.20 -2.74
C VAL A 28 -4.17 -24.77 -2.30
N CYS A 29 -3.59 -24.37 -1.19
CA CYS A 29 -3.80 -23.08 -0.58
C CYS A 29 -2.45 -22.41 -0.31
N PHE A 30 -2.45 -21.07 -0.26
CA PHE A 30 -1.32 -20.28 0.21
C PHE A 30 -1.56 -19.81 1.64
N LEU A 31 -0.57 -20.03 2.49
CA LEU A 31 -0.56 -19.62 3.88
C LEU A 31 0.34 -18.40 3.96
N ARG A 32 -0.21 -17.30 4.47
CA ARG A 32 0.52 -16.06 4.68
C ARG A 32 0.51 -15.74 6.16
N PHE A 33 1.67 -15.34 6.66
CA PHE A 33 1.85 -14.86 8.02
C PHE A 33 2.40 -13.42 7.97
N PRO A 34 2.02 -12.57 8.93
CA PRO A 34 2.68 -11.29 9.11
C PRO A 34 4.11 -11.54 9.61
N LEU A 35 5.08 -10.82 9.05
CA LEU A 35 6.42 -10.80 9.60
C LEU A 35 6.42 -9.83 10.78
N SER A 36 6.52 -10.36 12.01
CA SER A 36 6.42 -9.61 13.27
C SER A 36 7.38 -8.42 13.32
N SER A 37 8.59 -8.59 12.78
CA SER A 37 9.61 -7.54 12.68
C SER A 37 9.20 -6.36 11.80
N CYS A 38 8.36 -6.57 10.79
CA CYS A 38 7.92 -5.51 9.88
C CYS A 38 6.57 -4.89 10.23
N VAL A 39 5.90 -5.37 11.26
CA VAL A 39 4.66 -4.78 11.77
C VAL A 39 4.84 -4.09 13.13
N GLY A 40 6.08 -4.06 13.64
CA GLY A 40 6.40 -3.37 14.89
C GLY A 40 5.77 -4.03 16.13
N ASP A 41 5.49 -5.34 16.07
CA ASP A 41 4.74 -6.06 17.12
C ASP A 41 5.47 -6.05 18.48
N ALA A 42 6.81 -5.95 18.47
CA ALA A 42 7.61 -5.85 19.69
C ALA A 42 7.38 -4.52 20.44
N ALA A 43 7.17 -3.42 19.70
CA ALA A 43 6.90 -2.11 20.27
C ALA A 43 5.41 -1.92 20.62
N SER A 44 4.53 -2.47 19.77
CA SER A 44 3.08 -2.39 19.92
C SER A 44 2.46 -3.79 19.78
N PRO A 45 2.37 -4.55 20.90
CA PRO A 45 1.84 -5.91 20.88
C PRO A 45 0.41 -5.97 20.32
N GLY A 46 0.20 -6.84 19.33
CA GLY A 46 -1.11 -7.05 18.68
C GLY A 46 -1.18 -6.51 17.25
N ASN A 47 -0.18 -5.76 16.79
CA ASN A 47 -0.08 -5.28 15.41
C ASN A 47 -0.09 -6.42 14.38
N SER A 48 0.52 -7.56 14.71
CA SER A 48 0.46 -8.76 13.84
C SER A 48 -0.98 -9.25 13.65
N ASN A 49 -1.75 -9.30 14.74
CA ASN A 49 -3.15 -9.75 14.70
C ASN A 49 -4.04 -8.72 14.00
N GLU A 50 -3.83 -7.44 14.27
CA GLU A 50 -4.52 -6.35 13.61
C GLU A 50 -4.30 -6.40 12.09
N LYS A 51 -3.07 -6.64 11.63
CA LYS A 51 -2.77 -6.77 10.20
C LYS A 51 -3.55 -7.92 9.55
N VAL A 52 -3.52 -9.10 10.17
CA VAL A 52 -4.23 -10.29 9.66
C VAL A 52 -5.74 -10.05 9.65
N ASN A 53 -6.26 -9.43 10.70
CA ASN A 53 -7.66 -9.07 10.82
C ASN A 53 -8.10 -8.11 9.71
N CYS A 54 -7.31 -7.05 9.46
CA CYS A 54 -7.55 -6.09 8.38
C CYS A 54 -7.53 -6.74 7.00
N GLU A 55 -6.56 -7.61 6.73
CA GLU A 55 -6.44 -8.33 5.46
C GLU A 55 -7.67 -9.24 5.25
N ALA A 56 -8.04 -10.04 6.26
CA ALA A 56 -9.19 -10.92 6.20
C ALA A 56 -10.52 -10.16 6.02
N ALA A 57 -10.70 -9.06 6.74
CA ALA A 57 -11.88 -8.20 6.63
C ALA A 57 -12.03 -7.60 5.22
N THR A 58 -10.90 -7.18 4.62
CA THR A 58 -10.85 -6.63 3.27
C THR A 58 -11.19 -7.68 2.23
N TYR A 59 -10.62 -8.89 2.33
CA TYR A 59 -10.99 -10.02 1.47
C TYR A 59 -12.49 -10.35 1.57
N ALA A 60 -13.04 -10.42 2.79
CA ALA A 60 -14.46 -10.69 2.99
C ALA A 60 -15.33 -9.61 2.33
N TRP A 61 -14.99 -8.33 2.52
CA TRP A 61 -15.71 -7.22 1.89
C TRP A 61 -15.65 -7.29 0.35
N LEU A 62 -14.47 -7.54 -0.23
CA LEU A 62 -14.30 -7.62 -1.68
C LEU A 62 -15.11 -8.77 -2.29
N GLN A 63 -15.08 -9.95 -1.68
CA GLN A 63 -15.82 -11.11 -2.19
C GLN A 63 -17.35 -10.91 -2.12
N GLU A 64 -17.83 -10.18 -1.11
CA GLU A 64 -19.25 -9.89 -0.94
C GLU A 64 -19.75 -8.79 -1.88
N ASN A 65 -18.98 -7.71 -2.04
CA ASN A 65 -19.47 -6.49 -2.70
C ASN A 65 -18.93 -6.31 -4.12
N CYS A 66 -17.77 -6.90 -4.43
CA CYS A 66 -17.11 -6.82 -5.73
C CYS A 66 -16.80 -8.22 -6.30
N PRO A 67 -17.80 -9.11 -6.45
CA PRO A 67 -17.58 -10.53 -6.81
C PRO A 67 -16.99 -10.74 -8.21
N LEU A 68 -17.03 -9.71 -9.07
CA LEU A 68 -16.42 -9.73 -10.39
C LEU A 68 -14.95 -9.32 -10.38
N VAL A 69 -14.44 -8.73 -9.29
CA VAL A 69 -13.02 -8.40 -9.16
C VAL A 69 -12.26 -9.71 -8.89
N PRO A 70 -11.35 -10.13 -9.78
CA PRO A 70 -10.71 -11.44 -9.70
C PRO A 70 -9.62 -11.44 -8.63
N ILE A 71 -10.00 -11.73 -7.39
CA ILE A 71 -9.06 -11.92 -6.26
C ILE A 71 -9.00 -13.39 -5.84
N PRO A 72 -7.88 -13.85 -5.24
CA PRO A 72 -7.83 -15.15 -4.58
C PRO A 72 -8.96 -15.29 -3.56
N LYS A 73 -9.63 -16.46 -3.54
CA LYS A 73 -10.63 -16.73 -2.52
C LYS A 73 -10.00 -16.83 -1.14
N LEU A 74 -10.57 -16.14 -0.16
CA LEU A 74 -10.25 -16.32 1.26
C LEU A 74 -10.93 -17.59 1.76
N TYR A 75 -10.13 -18.55 2.21
CA TYR A 75 -10.63 -19.79 2.84
C TYR A 75 -10.71 -19.68 4.36
N GLY A 76 -9.92 -18.79 4.97
CA GLY A 76 -10.03 -18.47 6.38
C GLY A 76 -8.78 -17.78 6.91
N PHE A 77 -8.76 -17.51 8.20
CA PHE A 77 -7.66 -16.84 8.88
C PHE A 77 -7.60 -17.28 10.35
N GLY A 78 -6.53 -16.94 11.06
CA GLY A 78 -6.35 -17.17 12.48
C GLY A 78 -5.57 -16.01 13.10
N LEU A 79 -5.77 -15.75 14.39
CA LEU A 79 -5.04 -14.75 15.17
C LEU A 79 -4.25 -15.48 16.26
N SER A 80 -3.06 -14.99 16.63
CA SER A 80 -2.18 -15.69 17.58
C SER A 80 -2.85 -15.91 18.94
N THR A 81 -3.59 -14.92 19.45
CA THR A 81 -4.08 -14.93 20.83
C THR A 81 -5.59 -15.19 21.00
N ASP A 82 -6.34 -15.49 19.92
CA ASP A 82 -7.77 -15.82 20.05
C ASP A 82 -8.21 -16.99 19.16
N PRO A 83 -8.28 -18.22 19.71
CA PRO A 83 -8.77 -19.38 18.98
C PRO A 83 -10.26 -19.28 18.59
N ARG A 84 -11.02 -18.29 19.09
CA ARG A 84 -12.45 -18.12 18.79
C ARG A 84 -12.73 -17.35 17.49
N VAL A 85 -11.74 -16.63 16.95
CA VAL A 85 -11.89 -15.83 15.70
C VAL A 85 -11.39 -16.60 14.47
N SER A 86 -10.88 -17.82 14.64
CA SER A 86 -10.48 -18.63 13.48
C SER A 86 -11.69 -19.21 12.75
N ALA A 87 -11.93 -18.73 11.52
CA ALA A 87 -12.89 -19.36 10.61
C ALA A 87 -12.52 -20.83 10.27
N VAL A 88 -11.30 -21.24 10.61
CA VAL A 88 -10.80 -22.62 10.43
C VAL A 88 -10.48 -23.23 11.80
N ALA A 89 -11.46 -23.22 12.70
CA ALA A 89 -11.37 -23.74 14.08
C ALA A 89 -11.11 -25.27 14.20
N ARG A 90 -10.59 -25.95 13.17
CA ARG A 90 -10.34 -27.40 13.15
C ARG A 90 -9.04 -27.82 12.45
N THR A 91 -8.09 -26.91 12.28
CA THR A 91 -6.74 -27.24 11.75
C THR A 91 -5.70 -27.16 12.86
N ARG A 92 -4.63 -27.99 12.76
CA ARG A 92 -3.39 -27.87 13.58
C ARG A 92 -2.66 -26.52 13.42
N LEU A 93 -3.22 -25.61 12.62
CA LEU A 93 -2.68 -24.27 12.40
C LEU A 93 -3.00 -23.33 13.57
N ALA A 94 -4.07 -23.61 14.33
CA ALA A 94 -4.37 -22.86 15.55
C ALA A 94 -3.28 -23.04 16.64
N ASP A 95 -2.49 -24.11 16.55
CA ASP A 95 -1.38 -24.39 17.48
C ASP A 95 -0.12 -23.57 17.17
N LEU A 96 -0.09 -22.81 16.06
CA LEU A 96 1.10 -22.07 15.62
C LEU A 96 1.37 -20.79 16.42
N ASP A 97 0.43 -20.34 17.27
CA ASP A 97 0.51 -19.08 18.04
C ASP A 97 0.95 -17.86 17.20
N ILE A 98 0.61 -17.87 15.91
CA ILE A 98 0.95 -16.84 14.93
C ILE A 98 -0.32 -16.57 14.10
N GLY A 99 -0.62 -15.29 13.86
CA GLY A 99 -1.72 -14.90 12.99
C GLY A 99 -1.48 -15.31 11.54
N TYR A 100 -2.51 -15.76 10.82
CA TYR A 100 -2.37 -16.24 9.44
C TYR A 100 -3.59 -15.97 8.56
N VAL A 101 -3.40 -15.93 7.24
CA VAL A 101 -4.46 -15.91 6.23
C VAL A 101 -4.27 -17.10 5.28
N LEU A 102 -5.37 -17.81 4.98
CA LEU A 102 -5.47 -18.93 4.07
C LEU A 102 -6.19 -18.48 2.79
N ILE A 103 -5.48 -18.44 1.67
CA ILE A 103 -6.05 -17.99 0.39
C ILE A 103 -5.89 -19.05 -0.71
N GLN A 104 -6.70 -18.92 -1.75
CA GLN A 104 -6.62 -19.73 -2.95
C GLN A 104 -5.26 -19.61 -3.63
N THR A 105 -4.69 -20.75 -4.02
CA THR A 105 -3.60 -20.80 -4.98
C THR A 105 -4.15 -20.53 -6.38
N ILE A 106 -3.63 -19.48 -7.02
CA ILE A 106 -3.87 -19.23 -8.44
C ILE A 106 -2.94 -20.16 -9.23
N THR A 107 -3.52 -21.06 -10.02
CA THR A 107 -2.80 -22.06 -10.83
C THR A 107 -2.88 -21.79 -12.33
N SER A 108 -3.63 -20.75 -12.72
CA SER A 108 -3.84 -20.35 -14.11
C SER A 108 -3.22 -18.98 -14.34
N GLY A 109 -2.54 -18.83 -15.48
CA GLY A 109 -1.76 -17.63 -15.77
C GLY A 109 -0.38 -17.64 -15.11
N GLU A 110 0.38 -16.59 -15.37
CA GLU A 110 1.72 -16.36 -14.82
C GLU A 110 1.74 -15.06 -14.02
N MET A 111 2.71 -14.90 -13.13
CA MET A 111 2.88 -13.61 -12.47
C MET A 111 3.38 -12.58 -13.50
N LEU A 112 2.86 -11.35 -13.47
CA LEU A 112 3.22 -10.31 -14.45
C LEU A 112 4.74 -10.10 -14.63
N PRO A 113 5.60 -10.15 -13.58
CA PRO A 113 7.04 -9.99 -13.74
C PRO A 113 7.68 -11.04 -14.65
N GLU A 114 7.10 -12.25 -14.73
CA GLU A 114 7.67 -13.36 -15.50
C GLU A 114 7.72 -13.08 -17.00
N SER A 115 6.76 -12.32 -17.53
CA SER A 115 6.72 -11.94 -18.94
C SER A 115 6.83 -10.43 -19.20
N TRP A 116 7.06 -9.63 -18.15
CA TRP A 116 7.10 -8.17 -18.26
C TRP A 116 8.12 -7.68 -19.28
N ASP A 117 9.40 -8.09 -19.15
CA ASP A 117 10.48 -7.53 -19.96
C ASP A 117 10.35 -7.86 -21.45
N GLU A 118 9.72 -9.00 -21.78
CA GLU A 118 9.52 -9.44 -23.16
C GLU A 118 8.29 -8.81 -23.81
N LYS A 119 7.22 -8.60 -23.03
CA LYS A 119 5.90 -8.25 -23.56
C LYS A 119 5.46 -6.81 -23.25
N ARG A 120 6.20 -6.04 -22.43
CA ARG A 120 5.82 -4.68 -21.99
C ARG A 120 5.61 -3.70 -23.12
N ASP A 121 6.28 -3.87 -24.25
CA ASP A 121 6.16 -2.95 -25.38
C ASP A 121 5.03 -3.33 -26.36
N ASP A 122 4.33 -4.46 -26.11
CA ASP A 122 3.16 -4.85 -26.90
C ASP A 122 1.95 -3.98 -26.56
N VAL A 123 1.53 -3.18 -27.55
CA VAL A 123 0.44 -2.21 -27.43
C VAL A 123 -0.89 -2.86 -27.05
N ARG A 124 -1.20 -4.05 -27.59
CA ARG A 124 -2.47 -4.73 -27.33
C ARG A 124 -2.50 -5.26 -25.89
N LEU A 125 -1.39 -5.87 -25.45
CA LEU A 125 -1.27 -6.40 -24.10
C LEU A 125 -1.34 -5.28 -23.05
N GLN A 126 -0.68 -4.14 -23.28
CA GLN A 126 -0.82 -2.97 -22.42
C GLN A 126 -2.26 -2.44 -22.37
N GLN A 127 -2.97 -2.41 -23.51
CA GLN A 127 -4.35 -1.93 -23.58
C GLN A 127 -5.31 -2.80 -22.77
N ASN A 128 -5.19 -4.12 -22.89
CA ASN A 128 -5.98 -5.07 -22.08
C ASN A 128 -5.73 -4.83 -20.59
N LEU A 129 -4.46 -4.73 -20.20
CA LEU A 129 -4.05 -4.47 -18.82
C LEU A 129 -4.62 -3.17 -18.27
N GLN A 130 -4.52 -2.06 -19.01
CA GLN A 130 -5.06 -0.77 -18.59
C GLN A 130 -6.60 -0.77 -18.48
N ARG A 131 -7.29 -1.40 -19.43
CA ARG A 131 -8.76 -1.43 -19.45
C ARG A 131 -9.32 -2.23 -18.28
N ASP A 132 -8.80 -3.43 -18.07
CA ASP A 132 -9.28 -4.30 -17.00
C ASP A 132 -9.02 -3.66 -15.62
N LEU A 133 -7.95 -2.85 -15.51
CA LEU A 133 -7.70 -2.06 -14.32
C LEU A 133 -8.66 -0.94 -14.07
N ALA A 134 -8.95 -0.17 -15.10
CA ALA A 134 -9.98 0.85 -15.03
C ALA A 134 -11.30 0.23 -14.55
N SER A 135 -11.67 -0.93 -15.10
CA SER A 135 -12.88 -1.64 -14.73
C SER A 135 -12.90 -2.05 -13.24
N ILE A 136 -11.78 -2.58 -12.72
CA ILE A 136 -11.66 -2.95 -11.30
C ILE A 136 -11.71 -1.72 -10.40
N ILE A 137 -10.93 -0.68 -10.70
CA ILE A 137 -10.91 0.56 -9.89
C ILE A 137 -12.30 1.18 -9.83
N LEU A 138 -13.02 1.22 -10.95
CA LEU A 138 -14.41 1.68 -10.99
C LEU A 138 -15.36 0.77 -10.22
N SER A 139 -15.19 -0.56 -10.29
CA SER A 139 -15.97 -1.51 -9.49
C SER A 139 -15.77 -1.27 -7.99
N LEU A 140 -14.54 -1.05 -7.53
CA LEU A 140 -14.25 -0.72 -6.13
C LEU A 140 -14.81 0.65 -5.72
N ALA A 141 -14.69 1.64 -6.60
CA ALA A 141 -15.17 3.01 -6.36
C ALA A 141 -16.70 3.15 -6.43
N SER A 142 -17.39 2.21 -7.08
CA SER A 142 -18.85 2.19 -7.18
C SER A 142 -19.54 2.04 -5.82
N ILE A 143 -18.86 1.45 -4.84
CA ILE A 143 -19.37 1.29 -3.48
C ILE A 143 -18.70 2.31 -2.56
N ARG A 144 -19.44 3.41 -2.32
CA ARG A 144 -18.98 4.49 -1.45
C ARG A 144 -18.85 4.04 0.00
N GLN A 145 -17.73 4.39 0.61
CA GLN A 145 -17.47 4.19 2.01
C GLN A 145 -17.99 5.37 2.84
N PRO A 146 -18.50 5.13 4.06
CA PRO A 146 -19.01 6.20 4.92
C PRO A 146 -17.91 7.08 5.53
N ARG A 147 -16.65 6.62 5.53
CA ARG A 147 -15.47 7.32 6.07
C ARG A 147 -14.17 6.71 5.54
N ILE A 148 -13.06 7.40 5.78
CA ILE A 148 -11.70 6.83 5.66
C ILE A 148 -11.44 5.94 6.87
N GLY A 149 -11.00 4.71 6.61
CA GLY A 149 -10.63 3.71 7.61
C GLY A 149 -10.11 2.43 6.96
N SER A 150 -9.63 1.51 7.79
CA SER A 150 -9.35 0.11 7.47
C SER A 150 -10.55 -0.77 7.84
N PHE A 151 -10.84 -1.77 7.01
CA PHE A 151 -11.82 -2.79 7.37
C PHE A 151 -11.26 -3.67 8.47
N ARG A 152 -12.07 -4.00 9.47
CA ARG A 152 -11.71 -4.92 10.58
C ARG A 152 -12.87 -5.82 10.95
N LEU A 153 -12.58 -7.00 11.49
CA LEU A 153 -13.54 -7.91 12.09
C LEU A 153 -13.45 -7.82 13.61
N ASP A 154 -14.57 -7.59 14.29
CA ASP A 154 -14.59 -7.68 15.75
C ASP A 154 -14.56 -9.14 16.25
N GLY A 155 -14.48 -9.34 17.56
CA GLY A 155 -14.46 -10.67 18.18
C GLY A 155 -15.75 -11.50 17.97
N LYS A 156 -16.80 -10.91 17.37
CA LYS A 156 -18.03 -11.60 16.96
C LYS A 156 -18.08 -11.86 15.46
N GLY A 157 -17.07 -11.43 14.70
CA GLY A 157 -16.98 -11.54 13.25
C GLY A 157 -17.75 -10.46 12.49
N TYR A 158 -18.21 -9.38 13.14
CA TYR A 158 -18.80 -8.27 12.42
C TYR A 158 -17.73 -7.35 11.83
N ARG A 159 -17.96 -6.92 10.59
CA ARG A 159 -17.06 -6.02 9.89
C ARG A 159 -17.33 -4.56 10.26
N HIS A 160 -16.27 -3.85 10.63
CA HIS A 160 -16.23 -2.43 10.93
C HIS A 160 -15.33 -1.71 9.93
N LEU A 161 -15.54 -0.40 9.79
CA LEU A 161 -14.66 0.50 9.06
C LEU A 161 -14.25 1.63 10.00
N ASP A 162 -13.05 1.53 10.53
CA ASP A 162 -12.45 2.41 11.54
C ASP A 162 -10.93 2.39 11.38
N ASN A 163 -10.14 2.82 12.36
CA ASN A 163 -8.68 2.89 12.29
C ASN A 163 -8.14 3.64 11.05
N ARG A 164 -7.90 4.96 11.15
CA ARG A 164 -7.45 5.76 10.00
C ARG A 164 -6.02 5.34 9.60
N PRO A 165 -5.83 4.70 8.43
CA PRO A 165 -4.54 4.10 8.08
C PRO A 165 -3.54 5.10 7.49
N LEU A 166 -3.96 6.34 7.20
CA LEU A 166 -3.19 7.35 6.47
C LEU A 166 -3.16 8.65 7.29
N ASN A 167 -2.33 8.68 8.33
CA ASN A 167 -1.92 9.92 9.00
C ASN A 167 -0.40 9.97 9.13
N LEU A 168 0.15 11.18 9.23
CA LEU A 168 1.59 11.38 9.44
C LEU A 168 2.05 10.80 10.79
N GLU A 169 1.15 10.57 11.74
CA GLU A 169 1.44 9.90 13.01
C GLU A 169 2.02 8.48 12.82
N ALA A 170 1.56 7.72 11.81
CA ALA A 170 2.16 6.42 11.50
C ALA A 170 3.64 6.53 11.06
N PHE A 171 4.00 7.65 10.43
CA PHE A 171 5.38 7.94 10.07
C PHE A 171 6.19 8.32 11.32
N ASP A 172 5.59 9.08 12.24
CA ASP A 172 6.22 9.42 13.51
C ASP A 172 6.56 8.16 14.30
N ASP A 173 5.60 7.25 14.44
CA ASP A 173 5.79 5.98 15.15
C ASP A 173 6.89 5.14 14.52
N ARG A 174 6.94 5.08 13.19
CA ARG A 174 8.05 4.42 12.48
C ARG A 174 9.39 5.06 12.85
N ARG A 175 9.50 6.39 12.81
CA ARG A 175 10.76 7.09 13.13
C ARG A 175 11.15 6.96 14.59
N LEU A 176 10.21 6.81 15.50
CA LEU A 176 10.48 6.66 16.93
C LEU A 176 10.86 5.24 17.32
N HIS A 177 10.28 4.22 16.68
CA HIS A 177 10.36 2.84 17.17
C HIS A 177 11.14 1.90 16.26
N GLN A 178 11.21 2.14 14.95
CA GLN A 178 11.98 1.27 14.06
C GLN A 178 13.50 1.57 14.19
N PRO A 179 14.35 0.57 14.50
CA PRO A 179 15.78 0.80 14.74
C PRO A 179 16.55 1.32 13.52
N ASN A 180 16.27 0.77 12.34
CA ASN A 180 16.92 1.12 11.07
C ASN A 180 16.19 2.25 10.31
N ALA A 181 15.40 3.08 11.00
CA ALA A 181 14.58 4.12 10.36
C ALA A 181 15.39 5.29 9.78
N VAL A 182 16.62 5.51 10.23
CA VAL A 182 17.50 6.58 9.75
C VAL A 182 18.88 6.01 9.43
N GLU A 183 19.57 6.61 8.47
CA GLU A 183 20.88 6.20 7.97
C GLU A 183 22.05 6.88 8.66
N SER A 184 21.87 8.14 8.99
CA SER A 184 22.88 8.99 9.62
C SER A 184 22.20 10.09 10.43
N ARG A 185 23.01 10.92 11.09
CA ARG A 185 22.47 12.11 11.78
C ARG A 185 21.77 13.03 10.79
N ASP A 186 22.44 13.33 9.68
CA ASP A 186 22.00 14.30 8.69
C ASP A 186 20.74 13.80 7.99
N ASP A 187 20.67 12.51 7.69
CA ASP A 187 19.47 11.85 7.20
C ASP A 187 18.30 12.00 8.18
N ALA A 188 18.53 11.80 9.48
CA ALA A 188 17.49 11.99 10.49
C ALA A 188 16.94 13.44 10.49
N TRP A 189 17.83 14.45 10.44
CA TRP A 189 17.42 15.85 10.34
C TRP A 189 16.64 16.15 9.06
N TYR A 190 17.08 15.60 7.93
CA TYR A 190 16.46 15.76 6.63
C TYR A 190 15.04 15.17 6.58
N GLN A 191 14.87 13.95 7.08
CA GLN A 191 13.58 13.26 7.13
C GLN A 191 12.62 13.88 8.16
N MET A 192 13.10 14.31 9.32
CA MET A 192 12.24 14.96 10.33
C MET A 192 11.79 16.35 9.85
N SER A 193 12.60 17.04 9.06
CA SER A 193 12.20 18.28 8.40
C SER A 193 11.06 18.08 7.41
N SER A 194 11.10 17.01 6.59
CA SER A 194 10.03 16.74 5.63
C SER A 194 8.71 16.42 6.33
N LEU A 195 8.74 15.66 7.44
CA LEU A 195 7.54 15.38 8.24
C LEU A 195 6.95 16.66 8.84
N ALA A 196 7.77 17.53 9.43
CA ALA A 196 7.32 18.81 9.97
C ALA A 196 6.68 19.70 8.89
N ALA A 197 7.31 19.77 7.72
CA ALA A 197 6.82 20.58 6.61
C ALA A 197 5.55 19.97 5.98
N ALA A 198 5.45 18.64 5.90
CA ALA A 198 4.31 17.92 5.33
C ALA A 198 3.00 18.21 6.08
N GLU A 199 3.02 18.35 7.41
CA GLU A 199 1.86 18.76 8.21
C GLU A 199 1.26 20.10 7.76
N ILE A 200 2.10 21.00 7.24
CA ILE A 200 1.68 22.32 6.75
C ILE A 200 1.34 22.27 5.26
N VAL A 201 2.09 21.49 4.48
CA VAL A 201 1.99 21.43 3.02
C VAL A 201 0.80 20.58 2.56
N PHE A 202 0.59 19.39 3.12
CA PHE A 202 -0.41 18.44 2.64
C PHE A 202 -1.84 19.00 2.64
N PRO A 203 -2.33 19.68 3.69
CA PRO A 203 -3.69 20.23 3.71
C PRO A 203 -3.97 21.24 2.58
N GLN A 204 -2.93 21.86 2.01
CA GLN A 204 -3.06 22.84 0.93
C GLN A 204 -3.27 22.18 -0.44
N LEU A 205 -2.80 20.94 -0.60
CA LEU A 205 -2.88 20.19 -1.87
C LEU A 205 -4.20 19.40 -2.00
N PHE A 206 -4.89 19.14 -0.88
CA PHE A 206 -6.18 18.47 -0.90
C PHE A 206 -7.33 19.42 -1.24
N GLN A 207 -8.22 18.94 -2.09
CA GLN A 207 -9.40 19.70 -2.47
C GLN A 207 -10.44 19.74 -1.35
N LYS A 208 -10.86 20.95 -0.96
CA LYS A 208 -11.87 21.14 0.09
C LYS A 208 -13.21 20.45 -0.21
N LYS A 209 -13.59 20.33 -1.49
CA LYS A 209 -14.85 19.67 -1.90
C LYS A 209 -14.86 18.16 -1.58
N LEU A 210 -13.70 17.53 -1.42
CA LEU A 210 -13.56 16.07 -1.23
C LEU A 210 -13.30 15.67 0.23
N VAL A 211 -13.22 16.63 1.17
CA VAL A 211 -12.89 16.37 2.59
C VAL A 211 -13.88 15.42 3.26
N ASN A 212 -15.14 15.42 2.83
CA ASN A 212 -16.21 14.56 3.33
C ASN A 212 -16.59 13.45 2.34
N GLY A 213 -15.73 13.16 1.36
CA GLY A 213 -15.92 12.14 0.34
C GLY A 213 -16.28 12.70 -1.05
N PRO A 214 -16.64 11.81 -2.00
CA PRO A 214 -16.89 10.39 -1.80
C PRO A 214 -15.62 9.62 -1.43
N PHE A 215 -15.74 8.70 -0.47
CA PHE A 215 -14.66 7.77 -0.12
C PHE A 215 -14.87 6.44 -0.86
N ALA A 216 -13.80 5.86 -1.38
CA ALA A 216 -13.81 4.59 -2.11
C ALA A 216 -12.72 3.66 -1.56
N LEU A 217 -12.90 2.35 -1.74
CA LEU A 217 -11.83 1.42 -1.43
C LEU A 217 -10.69 1.58 -2.44
N CYS A 218 -9.47 1.74 -1.93
CA CYS A 218 -8.25 1.76 -2.74
C CYS A 218 -7.39 0.55 -2.38
N LEU A 219 -6.81 -0.10 -3.39
CA LEU A 219 -5.83 -1.17 -3.19
C LEU A 219 -4.46 -0.53 -2.92
N THR A 220 -3.97 -0.63 -1.69
CA THR A 220 -2.76 0.06 -1.23
C THR A 220 -1.45 -0.57 -1.73
N HIS A 221 -1.48 -1.81 -2.24
CA HIS A 221 -0.31 -2.53 -2.72
C HIS A 221 -0.52 -3.11 -4.13
N LEU A 222 -0.77 -2.21 -5.09
CA LEU A 222 -0.71 -2.49 -6.52
C LEU A 222 0.74 -2.65 -7.01
N HIS A 223 1.38 -3.79 -6.76
CA HIS A 223 2.72 -4.10 -7.32
C HIS A 223 2.67 -5.28 -8.30
N ARG A 224 3.59 -5.33 -9.28
CA ARG A 224 3.57 -6.31 -10.39
C ARG A 224 3.67 -7.74 -9.89
N SER A 225 4.42 -7.96 -8.82
CA SER A 225 4.56 -9.25 -8.14
C SER A 225 3.33 -9.71 -7.35
N ASN A 226 2.25 -8.92 -7.34
CA ASN A 226 0.96 -9.31 -6.76
C ASN A 226 -0.10 -9.56 -7.85
N ILE A 227 0.31 -9.59 -9.12
CA ILE A 227 -0.57 -9.69 -10.29
C ILE A 227 -0.34 -11.02 -10.99
N PHE A 228 -1.42 -11.71 -11.30
CA PHE A 228 -1.42 -12.82 -12.23
C PHE A 228 -2.09 -12.38 -13.53
N VAL A 229 -1.49 -12.76 -14.67
CA VAL A 229 -1.98 -12.44 -16.01
C VAL A 229 -2.14 -13.70 -16.86
N ASP A 230 -3.08 -13.68 -17.80
CA ASP A 230 -3.17 -14.67 -18.86
C ASP A 230 -2.28 -14.30 -20.07
N ASP A 231 -2.33 -15.12 -21.13
CA ASP A 231 -1.56 -14.90 -22.36
C ASP A 231 -1.85 -13.57 -23.07
N ASN A 232 -3.02 -12.96 -22.78
CA ASN A 232 -3.45 -11.69 -23.36
C ASN A 232 -3.18 -10.49 -22.44
N TRP A 233 -2.43 -10.69 -21.35
CA TRP A 233 -2.20 -9.69 -20.32
C TRP A 233 -3.50 -9.11 -19.76
N ASN A 234 -4.57 -9.92 -19.73
CA ASN A 234 -5.71 -9.63 -18.88
C ASN A 234 -5.23 -9.84 -17.43
N PRO A 235 -5.18 -8.80 -16.59
CA PRO A 235 -4.56 -8.86 -15.28
C PRO A 235 -5.59 -8.65 -14.16
N PRO A 236 -5.10 -8.47 -12.92
CA PRO A 236 -5.10 -7.07 -12.52
C PRO A 236 -3.74 -6.59 -12.00
N TYR A 237 -3.19 -5.48 -12.56
CA TYR A 237 -2.82 -4.27 -11.77
C TYR A 237 -1.48 -3.51 -11.68
N TRP A 238 -0.71 -3.17 -12.72
CA TRP A 238 -0.09 -1.81 -12.90
C TRP A 238 1.16 -1.83 -13.80
N LEU A 239 1.71 -0.63 -14.05
CA LEU A 239 1.78 -0.06 -15.39
C LEU A 239 3.12 0.62 -15.74
N SER A 240 4.12 0.56 -14.86
CA SER A 240 5.47 1.04 -15.18
C SER A 240 6.58 0.18 -14.56
N GLY A 241 6.32 -0.45 -13.41
CA GLY A 241 7.35 -1.22 -12.69
C GLY A 241 8.38 -0.36 -11.95
N LYS A 242 8.21 0.97 -11.93
CA LYS A 242 9.06 1.97 -11.26
C LYS A 242 8.74 2.15 -9.77
N LEU A 243 9.73 2.22 -8.90
CA LEU A 243 9.50 2.60 -7.50
C LEU A 243 8.83 3.99 -7.41
N VAL A 244 8.20 4.28 -6.27
CA VAL A 244 7.43 5.52 -6.06
C VAL A 244 8.29 6.77 -6.30
N ASP A 245 9.55 6.72 -5.88
CA ASP A 245 10.57 7.76 -6.07
C ASP A 245 11.11 7.84 -7.50
N GLU A 246 11.01 6.75 -8.27
CA GLU A 246 11.44 6.67 -9.68
C GLU A 246 10.39 7.21 -10.68
N ILE A 247 9.18 7.56 -10.23
CA ILE A 247 8.13 8.12 -11.10
C ILE A 247 8.48 9.55 -11.47
N GLU A 248 8.73 9.80 -12.75
CA GLU A 248 9.11 11.10 -13.30
C GLU A 248 7.89 11.76 -13.95
N PRO A 249 7.37 12.90 -13.46
CA PRO A 249 6.14 13.52 -13.97
C PRO A 249 6.16 13.76 -15.48
N ALA A 250 7.29 14.19 -16.04
CA ALA A 250 7.42 14.46 -17.46
C ALA A 250 7.35 13.19 -18.32
N GLU A 251 7.95 12.09 -17.85
CA GLU A 251 7.99 10.81 -18.57
C GLU A 251 6.68 10.02 -18.39
N ASP A 252 6.10 10.10 -17.20
CA ASP A 252 4.96 9.29 -16.78
C ASP A 252 3.62 10.01 -17.05
N ALA A 253 3.59 11.33 -17.27
CA ALA A 253 2.37 12.05 -17.63
C ALA A 253 1.67 11.50 -18.89
N PRO A 254 2.37 11.14 -20.00
CA PRO A 254 1.75 10.46 -21.13
C PRO A 254 1.13 9.11 -20.77
N VAL A 255 1.76 8.35 -19.87
CA VAL A 255 1.25 7.04 -19.41
C VAL A 255 -0.01 7.24 -18.56
N HIS A 256 0.05 8.17 -17.60
CA HIS A 256 -1.10 8.57 -16.79
C HIS A 256 -2.25 9.09 -17.65
N ALA A 257 -1.99 9.93 -18.65
CA ALA A 257 -3.02 10.46 -19.56
C ALA A 257 -3.69 9.34 -20.39
N LYS A 258 -2.91 8.37 -20.88
CA LYS A 258 -3.47 7.19 -21.57
C LYS A 258 -4.35 6.37 -20.64
N PHE A 259 -3.91 6.12 -19.40
CA PHE A 259 -4.70 5.39 -18.42
C PHE A 259 -6.00 6.15 -18.07
N LEU A 260 -5.93 7.46 -17.84
CA LEU A 260 -7.12 8.30 -17.61
C LEU A 260 -8.10 8.24 -18.77
N GLN A 261 -7.62 8.17 -20.01
CA GLN A 261 -8.50 8.00 -21.15
C GLN A 261 -9.24 6.65 -21.10
N ARG A 262 -8.55 5.57 -20.73
CA ARG A 262 -9.20 4.25 -20.54
C ARG A 262 -10.22 4.26 -19.41
N LEU A 263 -9.92 4.97 -18.32
CA LEU A 263 -10.86 5.14 -17.22
C LEU A 263 -12.13 5.86 -17.69
N ARG A 264 -12.00 6.92 -18.50
CA ARG A 264 -13.14 7.63 -19.10
C ARG A 264 -13.95 6.73 -20.04
N ASP A 265 -13.26 5.97 -20.89
CA ASP A 265 -13.91 5.04 -21.83
C ASP A 265 -14.75 4.01 -21.04
N GLU A 266 -14.21 3.48 -19.95
CA GLU A 266 -14.89 2.50 -19.08
C GLU A 266 -16.02 3.13 -18.25
N GLU A 267 -15.87 4.36 -17.75
CA GLU A 267 -16.94 5.11 -17.06
C GLU A 267 -18.18 5.29 -17.95
N GLN A 268 -17.97 5.52 -19.25
CA GLN A 268 -19.06 5.61 -20.23
C GLN A 268 -19.77 4.27 -20.43
N ILE A 269 -19.02 3.17 -20.49
CA ILE A 269 -19.56 1.82 -20.65
C ILE A 269 -20.38 1.40 -19.42
N GLN A 270 -19.88 1.69 -18.22
CA GLN A 270 -20.51 1.31 -16.96
C GLN A 270 -21.74 2.17 -16.59
N ASN A 271 -22.16 3.13 -17.45
CA ASN A 271 -23.28 4.04 -17.21
C ASN A 271 -23.24 4.68 -15.81
N HIS A 272 -22.04 5.05 -15.32
CA HIS A 272 -21.90 5.62 -13.99
C HIS A 272 -22.79 6.87 -13.85
N THR A 273 -23.46 6.96 -12.70
CA THR A 273 -24.48 7.96 -12.35
C THR A 273 -24.26 9.32 -13.00
N ARG A 274 -25.16 9.73 -13.91
CA ARG A 274 -25.16 11.05 -14.60
C ARG A 274 -25.02 12.28 -13.67
N ASN A 275 -25.13 12.10 -12.35
CA ASN A 275 -25.14 13.17 -11.35
C ASN A 275 -23.93 13.12 -10.38
N ALA A 276 -22.99 12.19 -10.54
CA ALA A 276 -21.77 12.14 -9.72
C ALA A 276 -20.56 12.61 -10.54
N GLU A 277 -19.62 13.30 -9.88
CA GLU A 277 -18.33 13.62 -10.51
C GLU A 277 -17.60 12.33 -10.91
N PRO A 278 -17.15 12.19 -12.17
CA PRO A 278 -16.40 11.01 -12.61
C PRO A 278 -15.10 10.86 -11.83
N LEU A 279 -14.70 9.61 -11.54
CA LEU A 279 -13.44 9.33 -10.87
C LEU A 279 -12.26 9.80 -11.71
N SER A 280 -12.37 9.69 -13.05
CA SER A 280 -11.36 10.22 -13.97
C SER A 280 -11.13 11.73 -13.83
N SER A 281 -12.17 12.51 -13.55
CA SER A 281 -12.06 13.94 -13.27
C SER A 281 -11.35 14.18 -11.94
N THR A 282 -11.76 13.48 -10.88
CA THR A 282 -11.09 13.57 -9.57
C THR A 282 -9.61 13.18 -9.65
N MET A 283 -9.27 12.10 -10.36
CA MET A 283 -7.89 11.65 -10.55
C MET A 283 -7.07 12.65 -11.36
N GLN A 284 -7.65 13.23 -12.41
CA GLN A 284 -6.98 14.28 -13.19
C GLN A 284 -6.69 15.52 -12.34
N GLU A 285 -7.66 15.99 -11.56
CA GLU A 285 -7.45 17.13 -10.67
C GLU A 285 -6.43 16.78 -9.57
N ALA A 286 -6.44 15.57 -9.02
CA ALA A 286 -5.47 15.13 -8.02
C ALA A 286 -4.03 15.14 -8.55
N TRP A 287 -3.83 14.82 -9.83
CA TRP A 287 -2.54 14.96 -10.51
C TRP A 287 -2.14 16.43 -10.66
N ILE A 288 -3.05 17.29 -11.14
CA ILE A 288 -2.77 18.72 -11.38
C ILE A 288 -2.46 19.47 -10.08
N TYR A 289 -3.22 19.21 -9.01
CA TYR A 289 -3.11 19.92 -7.73
C TYR A 289 -2.18 19.23 -6.72
N GLY A 290 -1.59 18.09 -7.08
CA GLY A 290 -0.54 17.43 -6.28
C GLY A 290 -1.02 16.50 -5.17
N SER A 291 -2.33 16.37 -4.92
CA SER A 291 -2.83 15.40 -3.93
C SER A 291 -2.54 13.95 -4.32
N PHE A 292 -2.30 13.68 -5.61
CA PHE A 292 -1.76 12.39 -6.07
C PHE A 292 -0.42 12.07 -5.39
N TRP A 293 0.54 13.01 -5.43
CA TRP A 293 1.86 12.83 -4.82
C TRP A 293 1.78 12.70 -3.31
N VAL A 294 0.88 13.46 -2.67
CA VAL A 294 0.63 13.31 -1.22
C VAL A 294 0.16 11.89 -0.91
N THR A 295 -0.83 11.39 -1.65
CA THR A 295 -1.36 10.04 -1.44
C THR A 295 -0.28 8.99 -1.63
N LEU A 296 0.56 9.15 -2.67
CA LEU A 296 1.67 8.26 -2.97
C LEU A 296 2.75 8.26 -1.87
N ALA A 297 3.14 9.45 -1.40
CA ALA A 297 4.12 9.61 -0.33
C ALA A 297 3.64 8.96 0.98
N VAL A 298 2.36 9.15 1.35
CA VAL A 298 1.81 8.58 2.58
C VAL A 298 1.64 7.05 2.47
N MET A 299 1.49 6.50 1.26
CA MET A 299 1.44 5.05 1.02
C MET A 299 2.82 4.38 1.04
N ASP A 300 3.91 5.14 0.86
CA ASP A 300 5.27 4.61 0.87
C ASP A 300 6.16 5.32 1.91
N PRO A 301 6.28 4.77 3.13
CA PRO A 301 7.12 5.32 4.17
C PRO A 301 8.62 5.41 3.84
N VAL A 302 9.08 4.63 2.87
CA VAL A 302 10.47 4.66 2.42
C VAL A 302 10.66 5.79 1.42
N GLY A 303 9.80 5.86 0.40
CA GLY A 303 9.85 6.89 -0.65
C GLY A 303 9.36 8.28 -0.22
N PHE A 304 8.71 8.43 0.93
CA PHE A 304 8.08 9.67 1.37
C PHE A 304 8.96 10.91 1.29
N THR A 305 10.17 10.85 1.84
CA THR A 305 11.06 12.02 1.93
C THR A 305 11.50 12.46 0.54
N SER A 306 11.86 11.51 -0.33
CA SER A 306 12.22 11.78 -1.72
C SER A 306 11.05 12.38 -2.49
N VAL A 307 9.85 11.79 -2.41
CA VAL A 307 8.65 12.35 -3.07
C VAL A 307 8.35 13.77 -2.58
N PHE A 308 8.53 14.03 -1.28
CA PHE A 308 8.29 15.36 -0.72
C PHE A 308 9.24 16.42 -1.29
N TYR A 309 10.55 16.18 -1.27
CA TYR A 309 11.55 17.15 -1.71
C TYR A 309 11.72 17.20 -3.23
N ASP A 310 11.54 16.09 -3.93
CA ASP A 310 11.85 15.98 -5.36
C ASP A 310 10.62 16.22 -6.24
N ARG A 311 9.40 16.01 -5.72
CA ARG A 311 8.14 16.18 -6.46
C ARG A 311 7.28 17.30 -5.89
N ILE A 312 6.91 17.19 -4.61
CA ILE A 312 5.89 18.06 -4.02
C ILE A 312 6.38 19.51 -3.96
N LEU A 313 7.54 19.75 -3.35
CA LEU A 313 8.05 21.12 -3.20
C LEU A 313 8.39 21.80 -4.54
N PRO A 314 9.09 21.16 -5.48
CA PRO A 314 9.41 21.79 -6.75
C PRO A 314 8.17 22.05 -7.62
N GLU A 315 7.29 21.07 -7.78
CA GLU A 315 6.17 21.18 -8.73
C GLU A 315 5.01 22.03 -8.21
N HIS A 316 4.75 22.02 -6.90
CA HIS A 316 3.57 22.68 -6.34
C HIS A 316 3.89 23.89 -5.47
N PHE A 317 5.15 24.08 -5.07
CA PHE A 317 5.59 25.23 -4.28
C PHE A 317 6.76 26.00 -4.90
N SER A 318 7.20 25.61 -6.10
CA SER A 318 8.22 26.31 -6.89
C SER A 318 9.60 26.41 -6.21
N PHE A 319 9.94 25.46 -5.35
CA PHE A 319 11.29 25.38 -4.77
C PHE A 319 12.30 24.89 -5.82
N SER A 320 13.43 25.59 -5.94
CA SER A 320 14.53 25.11 -6.80
C SER A 320 15.43 24.11 -6.06
N PRO A 321 16.13 23.20 -6.78
CA PRO A 321 17.11 22.31 -6.17
C PRO A 321 18.20 23.07 -5.40
N GLU A 322 18.62 24.25 -5.87
CA GLU A 322 19.61 25.08 -5.18
C GLU A 322 19.10 25.66 -3.86
N GLU A 323 17.81 26.01 -3.79
CA GLU A 323 17.17 26.47 -2.55
C GLU A 323 17.08 25.33 -1.53
N LEU A 324 16.65 24.15 -1.98
CA LEU A 324 16.59 22.95 -1.13
C LEU A 324 17.97 22.53 -0.62
N THR A 325 19.01 22.63 -1.45
CA THR A 325 20.38 22.28 -1.03
C THR A 325 20.92 23.23 0.05
N LYS A 326 20.43 24.48 0.10
CA LYS A 326 20.85 25.50 1.06
C LYS A 326 19.93 25.60 2.28
N ALA A 327 18.85 24.82 2.32
CA ALA A 327 17.88 24.85 3.41
C ALA A 327 18.51 24.38 4.74
N ASP A 328 18.13 25.04 5.84
CA ASP A 328 18.55 24.63 7.18
C ASP A 328 17.61 23.55 7.73
N TYR A 329 17.87 22.30 7.37
CA TYR A 329 17.12 21.13 7.86
C TYR A 329 17.23 20.94 9.38
N HIS A 330 18.30 21.41 10.02
CA HIS A 330 18.37 21.35 11.48
C HIS A 330 17.34 22.27 12.13
N PHE A 331 17.16 23.48 11.56
CA PHE A 331 16.16 24.42 12.03
C PHE A 331 14.73 23.87 11.84
N PHE A 332 14.40 23.40 10.65
CA PHE A 332 13.03 22.96 10.33
C PHE A 332 12.61 21.70 11.07
N ALA A 333 13.50 20.72 11.22
CA ALA A 333 13.20 19.49 11.95
C ALA A 333 12.79 19.74 13.41
N ARG A 334 13.23 20.84 14.04
CA ARG A 334 12.83 21.18 15.43
C ARG A 334 11.33 21.45 15.58
N PHE A 335 10.62 21.71 14.47
CA PHE A 335 9.16 21.82 14.47
C PHE A 335 8.45 20.46 14.48
N TRP A 336 9.14 19.37 14.14
CA TRP A 336 8.56 18.03 14.15
C TRP A 336 8.22 17.57 15.58
N ARG A 337 9.21 17.62 16.49
CA ARG A 337 9.01 17.20 17.88
C ARG A 337 9.94 17.92 18.84
N ARG A 338 9.46 18.07 20.08
CA ARG A 338 10.31 18.49 21.21
C ARG A 338 11.38 17.43 21.46
N ASP A 339 12.56 17.89 21.88
CA ASP A 339 13.70 17.03 22.22
C ASP A 339 14.19 16.12 21.07
N ILE A 340 14.08 16.62 19.84
CA ILE A 340 14.53 15.95 18.63
C ILE A 340 15.99 15.48 18.69
N SER A 341 16.88 16.23 19.35
CA SER A 341 18.29 15.85 19.46
C SER A 341 18.48 14.52 20.20
N SER A 342 17.80 14.33 21.33
CA SER A 342 17.85 13.08 22.10
C SER A 342 17.23 11.91 21.32
N ILE A 343 16.19 12.17 20.53
CA ILE A 343 15.57 11.16 19.65
C ILE A 343 16.57 10.71 18.58
N ILE A 344 17.27 11.65 17.94
CA ILE A 344 18.28 11.34 16.92
C ILE A 344 19.46 10.59 17.54
N ASP A 345 19.92 10.99 18.73
CA ASP A 345 20.99 10.28 19.46
C ASP A 345 20.60 8.83 19.74
N LYS A 346 19.38 8.61 20.24
CA LYS A 346 18.84 7.26 20.44
C LYS A 346 18.79 6.48 19.13
N LYS A 347 18.31 7.08 18.03
CA LYS A 347 18.19 6.40 16.74
C LYS A 347 19.54 5.98 16.15
N GLN A 348 20.59 6.78 16.37
CA GLN A 348 21.94 6.37 15.98
C GLN A 348 22.40 5.14 16.76
N HIS A 349 22.11 5.11 18.06
CA HIS A 349 22.42 3.94 18.89
C HIS A 349 21.64 2.70 18.45
N ASP A 350 20.32 2.82 18.26
CA ASP A 350 19.45 1.73 17.78
C ASP A 350 19.97 1.13 16.45
N ARG A 351 20.43 1.98 15.51
CA ARG A 351 20.98 1.54 14.22
C ARG A 351 22.31 0.80 14.40
N SER A 352 23.18 1.30 15.27
CA SER A 352 24.46 0.65 15.58
C SER A 352 24.23 -0.76 16.12
N GLU A 353 23.34 -0.92 17.10
CA GLU A 353 22.97 -2.24 17.63
C GLU A 353 22.37 -3.15 16.55
N TYR A 354 21.42 -2.64 15.76
CA TYR A 354 20.82 -3.39 14.65
C TYR A 354 21.86 -3.91 13.64
N SER A 355 22.88 -3.10 13.34
CA SER A 355 23.95 -3.47 12.40
C SER A 355 24.91 -4.51 12.98
N GLU A 356 25.13 -4.49 14.30
CA GLU A 356 25.97 -5.47 15.01
C GLU A 356 25.30 -6.83 15.18
N GLU A 357 23.95 -6.86 15.33
CA GLU A 357 23.17 -8.09 15.47
C GLU A 357 23.03 -8.92 14.17
N GLY A 358 23.55 -8.43 13.04
CA GLY A 358 23.57 -9.18 11.78
C GLY A 358 22.19 -9.40 11.14
N LEU A 359 21.20 -8.56 11.47
CA LEU A 359 19.86 -8.55 10.86
C LEU A 359 19.83 -7.83 9.49
N CYS A 360 20.96 -7.81 8.78
CA CYS A 360 21.11 -7.24 7.43
C CYS A 360 20.68 -8.23 6.33
#